data_AF-A0A382KAY9-F1
#
_entry.id   AF-A0A382KAY9-F1
#
_cell.length_a   1.000
_cell.length_b   1.000
_cell.length_c   1.000
_cell.angle_alpha   90.00
_cell.angle_beta   90.00
_cell.angle_gamma   90.00
#
_symmetry.space_group_name_H-M   'P 1'
#
loop_
_entity.id
_entity.type
_entity.pdbx_description
1 polymer ?
#
loop_
_entity_poly.entity_id
_entity_poly.type
_entity_poly.pdbx_seq_one_letter_code
_entity_poly.pdbx_strand_id
1 'polypeptide(L)'
;MITRKFKSIAAIGALFVGFTVSAADKVTYEDHVLPILRNKCLKCHNADKMKADLDISTYAALMNGSGNGEIVAGGDPDSSLLYQVITHAEEPNMPPKDKLGDKDIATIKAWVVGGLLENSGSKAVMAAKPKVNLALNPDSLGKRPDGPPPMPVEVFSLDPYVRTDRTSVSTAMAISPWSPLIAIGGQRQVLLYNTDSLSVAGIIPYEAGYPHSLKFSGNGELLVIG
;
A
#
# COMPACT_ATOMS: atom_id res chain seq x y z
N MET A 1 -4.16 71.84 47.95
CA MET A 1 -4.99 70.62 47.90
C MET A 1 -4.65 69.87 46.63
N ILE A 2 -4.48 68.53 46.71
CA ILE A 2 -4.43 67.55 45.59
C ILE A 2 -3.08 67.48 44.85
N THR A 3 -2.35 66.37 44.63
CA THR A 3 -2.12 65.04 45.24
C THR A 3 -0.92 64.41 44.49
N ARG A 4 -0.22 63.47 45.16
CA ARG A 4 0.98 62.70 44.76
C ARG A 4 0.87 61.92 43.44
N LYS A 5 2.04 61.58 42.84
CA LYS A 5 2.47 60.19 42.50
C LYS A 5 3.85 60.15 41.80
N PHE A 6 4.90 59.72 42.52
CA PHE A 6 6.14 59.20 41.93
C PHE A 6 6.05 57.67 41.90
N LYS A 7 6.25 57.07 40.72
CA LYS A 7 6.23 55.61 40.52
C LYS A 7 7.60 55.02 40.91
N SER A 8 7.59 54.11 41.87
CA SER A 8 8.71 53.25 42.22
C SER A 8 8.97 52.24 41.09
N ILE A 9 10.24 52.11 40.66
CA ILE A 9 10.70 51.03 39.78
C ILE A 9 11.39 50.00 40.69
N ALA A 10 10.74 48.87 40.91
CA ALA A 10 11.33 47.73 41.60
C ALA A 10 12.02 46.83 40.56
N ALA A 11 13.34 46.70 40.64
CA ALA A 11 14.11 45.72 39.88
C ALA A 11 14.02 44.37 40.59
N ILE A 12 13.31 43.41 39.98
CA ILE A 12 13.28 42.01 40.43
C ILE A 12 14.25 41.24 39.53
N GLY A 13 15.39 40.85 40.10
CA GLY A 13 16.34 39.95 39.45
C GLY A 13 15.74 38.55 39.36
N ALA A 14 15.54 38.07 38.13
CA ALA A 14 15.14 36.70 37.86
C ALA A 14 16.38 35.79 37.86
N LEU A 15 16.52 34.99 38.93
CA LEU A 15 17.48 33.89 39.02
C LEU A 15 17.02 32.77 38.07
N PHE A 16 17.68 32.62 36.93
CA PHE A 16 17.47 31.49 36.03
C PHE A 16 18.11 30.23 36.63
N VAL A 17 17.31 29.38 37.26
CA VAL A 17 17.71 28.01 37.61
C VAL A 17 17.68 27.20 36.32
N GLY A 18 18.86 26.91 35.78
CA GLY A 18 19.03 26.01 34.64
C GLY A 18 18.67 24.58 35.03
N PHE A 19 17.53 24.10 34.55
CA PHE A 19 17.19 22.67 34.60
C PHE A 19 18.03 21.97 33.52
N THR A 20 19.11 21.32 33.92
CA THR A 20 19.84 20.40 33.02
C THR A 20 18.99 19.14 32.87
N VAL A 21 18.28 19.03 31.75
CA VAL A 21 17.70 17.76 31.30
C VAL A 21 18.86 16.83 31.00
N SER A 22 19.07 15.83 31.86
CA SER A 22 19.89 14.67 31.54
C SER A 22 19.24 13.96 30.35
N ALA A 23 19.96 13.91 29.23
CA ALA A 23 19.55 13.09 28.10
C ALA A 23 19.54 11.64 28.58
N ALA A 24 18.36 11.02 28.63
CA ALA A 24 18.25 9.60 28.94
C ALA A 24 19.17 8.80 28.01
N ASP A 25 19.97 7.90 28.59
CA ASP A 25 20.91 7.08 27.85
C ASP A 25 20.20 6.32 26.71
N LYS A 26 20.71 6.48 25.49
CA LYS A 26 20.12 5.85 24.30
C LYS A 26 20.35 4.34 24.37
N VAL A 27 19.30 3.55 24.15
CA VAL A 27 19.44 2.09 24.02
C VAL A 27 20.02 1.77 22.65
N THR A 28 21.12 1.02 22.64
CA THR A 28 21.93 0.67 21.45
C THR A 28 21.99 -0.84 21.24
N TYR A 29 22.23 -1.26 20.00
CA TYR A 29 22.41 -2.67 19.66
C TYR A 29 23.62 -3.24 20.38
N GLU A 30 24.77 -2.59 20.25
CA GLU A 30 26.05 -3.10 20.77
C GLU A 30 26.06 -3.27 22.29
N ASP A 31 25.59 -2.26 23.03
CA ASP A 31 25.71 -2.24 24.50
C ASP A 31 24.57 -2.96 25.20
N HIS A 32 23.36 -2.95 24.62
CA HIS A 32 22.14 -3.38 25.32
C HIS A 32 21.50 -4.62 24.71
N VAL A 33 21.34 -4.68 23.38
CA VAL A 33 20.59 -5.75 22.71
C VAL A 33 21.46 -6.98 22.41
N LEU A 34 22.67 -6.77 21.91
CA LEU A 34 23.60 -7.84 21.54
C LEU A 34 23.92 -8.78 22.71
N PRO A 35 24.13 -8.31 23.97
CA PRO A 35 24.31 -9.22 25.11
C PRO A 35 23.12 -10.16 25.33
N ILE A 36 21.89 -9.66 25.14
CA ILE A 36 20.65 -10.46 25.26
C ILE A 36 20.60 -11.51 24.16
N LEU A 37 20.79 -11.08 22.90
CA LEU A 37 20.79 -11.98 21.74
C LEU A 37 21.88 -13.04 21.83
N ARG A 38 23.09 -12.66 22.29
CA ARG A 38 24.22 -13.57 22.48
C ARG A 38 23.90 -14.68 23.46
N ASN A 39 23.21 -14.37 24.55
CA ASN A 39 22.86 -15.34 25.57
C ASN A 39 21.71 -16.26 25.15
N LYS A 40 20.70 -15.72 24.45
CA LYS A 40 19.41 -16.40 24.22
C LYS A 40 19.22 -16.93 22.80
N CYS A 41 19.80 -16.30 21.79
CA CYS A 41 19.44 -16.50 20.39
C CYS A 41 20.60 -17.01 19.52
N LEU A 42 21.83 -16.56 19.78
CA LEU A 42 23.00 -16.91 18.96
C LEU A 42 23.43 -18.38 19.05
N LYS A 43 22.76 -19.23 19.84
CA LYS A 43 22.95 -20.69 19.78
C LYS A 43 22.40 -21.31 18.49
N CYS A 44 21.43 -20.65 17.86
CA CYS A 44 20.69 -21.15 16.69
C CYS A 44 20.54 -20.15 15.54
N HIS A 45 20.80 -18.87 15.77
CA HIS A 45 20.75 -17.81 14.75
C HIS A 45 22.09 -17.07 14.69
N ASN A 46 23.04 -17.65 14.00
CA ASN A 46 24.38 -17.11 13.78
C ASN A 46 24.87 -17.51 12.38
N ALA A 47 26.02 -16.98 11.96
CA ALA A 47 26.59 -17.26 10.64
C ALA A 47 26.83 -18.76 10.35
N ASP A 48 27.15 -19.58 11.35
CA ASP A 48 27.40 -21.02 11.19
C ASP A 48 26.11 -21.86 11.24
N LYS A 49 25.10 -21.38 11.98
CA LYS A 49 23.79 -21.99 12.17
C LYS A 49 22.73 -20.94 11.96
N MET A 50 22.24 -20.85 10.73
CA MET A 50 21.19 -19.93 10.31
C MET A 50 19.84 -20.65 10.30
N LYS A 51 19.28 -21.00 11.48
CA LYS A 51 17.92 -21.56 11.49
C LYS A 51 16.93 -20.54 10.92
N ALA A 52 16.03 -21.00 10.05
CA ALA A 52 15.11 -20.15 9.30
C ALA A 52 15.83 -19.06 8.46
N ASP A 53 17.03 -19.38 7.96
CA ASP A 53 17.88 -18.47 7.18
C ASP A 53 18.13 -17.13 7.87
N LEU A 54 18.26 -17.16 9.20
CA LEU A 54 18.42 -15.97 10.03
C LEU A 54 19.77 -15.93 10.75
N ASP A 55 20.52 -14.85 10.52
CA ASP A 55 21.71 -14.48 11.27
C ASP A 55 21.49 -13.13 11.98
N ILE A 56 21.63 -13.12 13.30
CA ILE A 56 21.52 -11.92 14.14
C ILE A 56 22.79 -11.72 14.98
N SER A 57 23.91 -12.30 14.56
CA SER A 57 25.20 -12.20 15.26
C SER A 57 25.83 -10.82 15.14
N THR A 58 25.49 -10.07 14.09
CA THR A 58 25.95 -8.72 13.82
C THR A 58 24.78 -7.80 13.51
N TYR A 59 24.95 -6.49 13.73
CA TYR A 59 23.93 -5.50 13.41
C TYR A 59 23.56 -5.55 11.93
N ALA A 60 24.55 -5.62 11.03
CA ALA A 60 24.32 -5.73 9.61
C ALA A 60 23.51 -7.00 9.22
N ALA A 61 23.85 -8.15 9.78
CA ALA A 61 23.10 -9.39 9.52
C ALA A 61 21.65 -9.30 10.01
N LEU A 62 21.44 -8.73 11.21
CA LEU A 62 20.11 -8.51 11.77
C LEU A 62 19.27 -7.58 10.87
N MET A 63 19.86 -6.50 10.35
CA MET A 63 19.19 -5.57 9.45
C MET A 63 18.89 -6.18 8.07
N ASN A 64 19.69 -7.15 7.60
CA ASN A 64 19.40 -7.88 6.37
C ASN A 64 18.15 -8.78 6.49
N GLY A 65 17.77 -9.16 7.71
CA GLY A 65 16.58 -9.96 7.96
C GLY A 65 16.81 -11.47 7.75
N SER A 66 15.73 -12.17 7.45
CA SER A 66 15.71 -13.62 7.19
C SER A 66 15.35 -13.92 5.74
N GLY A 67 15.33 -15.20 5.35
CA GLY A 67 14.78 -15.62 4.06
C GLY A 67 13.34 -15.17 3.79
N ASN A 68 12.58 -14.82 4.82
CA ASN A 68 11.21 -14.31 4.73
C ASN A 68 11.11 -12.76 4.71
N GLY A 69 12.24 -12.06 4.69
CA GLY A 69 12.31 -10.60 4.66
C GLY A 69 12.75 -9.95 5.97
N GLU A 70 12.43 -8.66 6.11
CA GLU A 70 12.82 -7.82 7.25
C GLU A 70 12.22 -8.35 8.56
N ILE A 71 13.03 -8.33 9.63
CA ILE A 71 12.65 -8.87 10.95
C ILE A 71 12.50 -7.77 12.02
N VAL A 72 12.99 -6.57 11.73
CA VAL A 72 12.93 -5.40 12.62
C VAL A 72 12.41 -4.20 11.84
N ALA A 73 11.49 -3.47 12.47
CA ALA A 73 10.87 -2.27 11.92
C ALA A 73 11.09 -1.11 12.91
N GLY A 74 12.07 -0.27 12.62
CA GLY A 74 12.41 0.84 13.52
C GLY A 74 11.25 1.80 13.71
N GLY A 75 10.96 2.16 14.96
CA GLY A 75 9.85 3.03 15.35
C GLY A 75 8.51 2.30 15.47
N ASP A 76 8.42 1.02 15.09
CA ASP A 76 7.20 0.21 15.15
C ASP A 76 7.48 -1.23 15.63
N PRO A 77 7.41 -1.47 16.96
CA PRO A 77 7.58 -2.81 17.52
C PRO A 77 6.52 -3.81 17.03
N ASP A 78 5.29 -3.37 16.79
CA ASP A 78 4.21 -4.28 16.42
C ASP A 78 4.35 -4.77 14.98
N SER A 79 5.05 -4.02 14.13
CA SER A 79 5.47 -4.44 12.78
C SER A 79 6.83 -5.17 12.76
N SER A 80 7.50 -5.35 13.91
CA SER A 80 8.79 -6.03 14.01
C SER A 80 8.59 -7.51 14.34
N LEU A 81 8.89 -8.41 13.40
CA LEU A 81 8.80 -9.85 13.61
C LEU A 81 9.60 -10.33 14.83
N LEU A 82 10.79 -9.75 15.06
CA LEU A 82 11.59 -10.01 16.25
C LEU A 82 10.80 -9.76 17.53
N TYR A 83 10.09 -8.64 17.61
CA TYR A 83 9.34 -8.25 18.80
C TYR A 83 8.09 -9.13 19.00
N GLN A 84 7.39 -9.47 17.91
CA GLN A 84 6.25 -10.38 17.94
C GLN A 84 6.65 -11.78 18.45
N VAL A 85 7.78 -12.29 17.96
CA VAL A 85 8.28 -13.62 18.34
C VAL A 85 8.73 -13.66 19.80
N ILE A 86 9.50 -12.68 20.29
CA ILE A 86 9.97 -12.69 21.69
C ILE A 86 8.85 -12.45 22.71
N THR A 87 7.72 -11.88 22.27
CA THR A 87 6.53 -11.68 23.09
C THR A 87 5.56 -12.86 23.06
N HIS A 88 5.82 -13.86 22.21
CA HIS A 88 4.93 -14.99 21.89
C HIS A 88 3.56 -14.52 21.36
N ALA A 89 3.56 -13.45 20.56
CA ALA A 89 2.35 -12.95 19.92
C ALA A 89 1.96 -13.76 18.66
N GLU A 90 2.89 -14.52 18.08
CA GLU A 90 2.67 -15.34 16.89
C GLU A 90 3.08 -16.82 17.10
N GLU A 91 2.35 -17.73 16.46
CA GLU A 91 2.62 -19.18 16.45
C GLU A 91 3.17 -19.63 15.08
N PRO A 92 4.10 -20.61 15.02
CA PRO A 92 4.68 -21.33 16.15
C PRO A 92 5.78 -20.55 16.87
N ASN A 93 5.77 -20.60 18.20
CA ASN A 93 6.79 -19.96 19.03
C ASN A 93 8.19 -20.52 18.72
N MET A 94 9.17 -19.63 18.58
CA MET A 94 10.58 -20.04 18.46
C MET A 94 11.02 -20.78 19.73
N PRO A 95 11.65 -21.97 19.62
CA PRO A 95 12.33 -22.59 20.74
C PRO A 95 13.48 -21.66 21.22
N PRO A 96 13.68 -21.45 22.53
CA PRO A 96 13.15 -22.19 23.69
C PRO A 96 11.72 -21.83 24.08
N LYS A 97 11.01 -22.75 24.73
CA LYS A 97 9.61 -22.53 25.18
C LYS A 97 9.45 -21.40 26.20
N ASP A 98 10.53 -21.04 26.89
CA ASP A 98 10.49 -20.02 27.94
C ASP A 98 10.54 -18.63 27.32
N LYS A 99 9.52 -17.83 27.64
CA LYS A 99 9.45 -16.43 27.23
C LYS A 99 10.65 -15.66 27.75
N LEU A 100 11.16 -14.74 26.94
CA LEU A 100 12.20 -13.81 27.36
C LEU A 100 11.71 -12.97 28.57
N GLY A 101 12.60 -12.62 29.49
CA GLY A 101 12.23 -11.84 30.67
C GLY A 101 11.69 -10.46 30.29
N ASP A 102 10.68 -9.95 31.02
CA ASP A 102 10.02 -8.69 30.67
C ASP A 102 10.99 -7.49 30.60
N LYS A 103 12.07 -7.50 31.39
CA LYS A 103 13.13 -6.49 31.33
C LYS A 103 13.88 -6.50 29.99
N ASP A 104 14.24 -7.69 29.51
CA ASP A 104 14.95 -7.86 28.24
C ASP A 104 14.04 -7.50 27.05
N ILE A 105 12.76 -7.89 27.12
CA ILE A 105 11.73 -7.49 26.15
C ILE A 105 11.58 -5.97 26.13
N ALA A 106 11.53 -5.32 27.30
CA ALA A 106 11.43 -3.86 27.39
C ALA A 106 12.66 -3.17 26.79
N THR A 107 13.87 -3.71 26.98
CA THR A 107 15.09 -3.21 26.35
C THR A 107 15.02 -3.32 24.83
N ILE A 108 14.62 -4.48 24.29
CA ILE A 108 14.49 -4.67 22.84
C ILE A 108 13.40 -3.75 22.29
N LYS A 109 12.27 -3.60 22.98
CA LYS A 109 11.20 -2.65 22.59
C LYS A 109 11.73 -1.22 22.52
N ALA A 110 12.44 -0.78 23.55
CA ALA A 110 12.98 0.58 23.60
C ALA A 110 13.99 0.83 22.47
N TRP A 111 14.81 -0.17 22.13
CA TRP A 111 15.73 -0.10 21.00
C TRP A 111 15.01 -0.02 19.64
N VAL A 112 13.95 -0.83 19.43
CA VAL A 112 13.13 -0.77 18.21
C VAL A 112 12.46 0.59 18.08
N VAL A 113 11.80 1.07 19.15
CA VAL A 113 11.18 2.41 19.18
C VAL A 113 12.20 3.52 18.95
N GLY A 114 13.40 3.39 19.52
CA GLY A 114 14.52 4.32 19.37
C GLY A 114 15.15 4.33 17.97
N GLY A 115 14.71 3.45 17.08
CA GLY A 115 15.16 3.41 15.69
C GLY A 115 16.41 2.61 15.46
N LEU A 116 16.50 1.44 16.09
CA LEU A 116 17.50 0.43 15.75
C LEU A 116 18.92 0.98 15.78
N LEU A 117 19.26 1.78 16.79
CA LEU A 117 20.60 2.39 16.89
C LEU A 117 21.67 1.31 17.04
N GLU A 118 22.66 1.28 16.16
CA GLU A 118 23.80 0.35 16.29
C GLU A 118 24.65 0.69 17.52
N ASN A 119 25.12 1.94 17.60
CA ASN A 119 25.88 2.49 18.73
C ASN A 119 25.42 3.93 19.08
N SER A 120 26.06 4.55 20.07
CA SER A 120 25.68 5.87 20.61
C SER A 120 25.75 7.01 19.59
N GLY A 121 26.57 6.87 18.54
CA GLY A 121 26.76 7.82 17.45
C GLY A 121 25.89 7.54 16.21
N SER A 122 25.19 6.41 16.17
CA SER A 122 24.41 6.00 15.00
C SER A 122 23.16 6.87 14.79
N LYS A 123 22.74 6.97 13.53
CA LYS A 123 21.46 7.60 13.17
C LYS A 123 20.34 6.57 13.32
N ALA A 124 19.19 7.03 13.79
CA ALA A 124 18.00 6.19 13.89
C ALA A 124 17.55 5.73 12.50
N VAL A 125 17.40 4.43 12.33
CA VAL A 125 16.78 3.78 11.17
C VAL A 125 15.30 3.60 11.49
N MET A 126 14.46 4.37 10.82
CA MET A 126 13.00 4.25 10.92
C MET A 126 12.48 3.39 9.78
N ALA A 127 11.58 2.46 10.08
CA ALA A 127 10.81 1.78 9.07
C ALA A 127 9.98 2.81 8.29
N ALA A 128 10.04 2.73 6.97
CA ALA A 128 9.12 3.49 6.14
C ALA A 128 7.72 2.91 6.38
N LYS A 129 6.86 3.61 7.13
CA LYS A 129 5.44 3.25 7.22
C LYS A 129 4.94 3.06 5.79
N PRO A 130 4.39 1.89 5.41
CA PRO A 130 3.86 1.72 4.07
C PRO A 130 2.79 2.79 3.91
N LYS A 131 3.01 3.72 2.98
CA LYS A 131 2.01 4.70 2.58
C LYS A 131 0.96 3.95 1.76
N VAL A 132 0.22 3.05 2.40
CA VAL A 132 -0.96 2.45 1.79
C VAL A 132 -2.00 3.55 1.79
N ASN A 133 -2.08 4.28 0.68
CA ASN A 133 -3.18 5.19 0.46
C ASN A 133 -4.36 4.34 -0.01
N LEU A 134 -5.23 3.93 0.93
CA LEU A 134 -6.49 3.24 0.62
C LEU A 134 -7.51 4.16 -0.07
N ALA A 135 -7.16 5.42 -0.36
CA ALA A 135 -7.97 6.24 -1.25
C ALA A 135 -7.97 5.61 -2.64
N LEU A 136 -9.13 5.09 -3.04
CA LEU A 136 -9.43 4.80 -4.42
C LEU A 136 -9.33 6.12 -5.19
N ASN A 137 -8.18 6.34 -5.84
CA ASN A 137 -8.09 7.43 -6.80
C ASN A 137 -9.04 7.05 -7.95
N PRO A 138 -10.10 7.86 -8.22
CA PRO A 138 -11.04 7.58 -9.30
C PRO A 138 -10.36 7.45 -10.67
N ASP A 139 -9.16 8.03 -10.83
CA ASP A 139 -8.38 7.95 -12.07
C ASP A 139 -7.59 6.63 -12.22
N SER A 140 -7.48 5.82 -11.15
CA SER A 140 -6.75 4.54 -11.18
C SER A 140 -7.43 3.46 -12.02
N LEU A 141 -8.71 3.64 -12.35
CA LEU A 141 -9.50 2.73 -13.20
C LEU A 141 -9.52 3.15 -14.68
N GLY A 142 -8.76 4.18 -15.03
CA GLY A 142 -8.73 4.77 -16.37
C GLY A 142 -9.39 6.15 -16.38
N LYS A 143 -8.67 7.15 -16.89
CA LYS A 143 -9.19 8.51 -17.03
C LYS A 143 -10.26 8.51 -18.13
N ARG A 144 -11.48 8.94 -17.79
CA ARG A 144 -12.52 9.23 -18.78
C ARG A 144 -11.96 10.27 -19.77
N PRO A 145 -12.06 10.05 -21.08
CA PRO A 145 -11.68 11.05 -22.07
C PRO A 145 -12.44 12.35 -21.86
N ASP A 146 -11.75 13.48 -22.02
CA ASP A 146 -12.34 14.80 -21.93
C ASP A 146 -13.24 15.05 -23.16
N GLY A 147 -14.51 15.44 -22.95
CA GLY A 147 -15.46 15.73 -24.04
C GLY A 147 -16.79 14.97 -23.95
N PRO A 148 -17.68 15.13 -24.95
CA PRO A 148 -18.92 14.37 -25.02
C PRO A 148 -18.62 12.87 -25.20
N PRO A 149 -19.50 11.98 -24.71
CA PRO A 149 -19.32 10.54 -24.84
C PRO A 149 -19.19 10.15 -26.32
N PRO A 150 -18.23 9.26 -26.68
CA PRO A 150 -18.03 8.85 -28.06
C PRO A 150 -19.25 8.10 -28.57
N MET A 151 -19.90 8.65 -29.59
CA MET A 151 -21.08 8.11 -30.24
C MET A 151 -20.83 8.00 -31.76
N PRO A 152 -21.46 7.04 -32.45
CA PRO A 152 -21.37 6.96 -33.90
C PRO A 152 -21.93 8.24 -34.52
N VAL A 153 -21.07 8.99 -35.21
CA VAL A 153 -21.42 10.28 -35.85
C VAL A 153 -22.08 10.04 -37.22
N GLU A 154 -21.65 9.00 -37.92
CA GLU A 154 -22.24 8.53 -39.16
C GLU A 154 -23.00 7.24 -38.88
N VAL A 155 -24.31 7.26 -39.11
CA VAL A 155 -25.16 6.09 -38.92
C VAL A 155 -24.89 5.14 -40.09
N PHE A 156 -24.10 4.11 -39.85
CA PHE A 156 -24.06 2.94 -40.73
C PHE A 156 -25.48 2.37 -40.80
N SER A 157 -26.07 2.40 -42.00
CA SER A 157 -27.43 1.93 -42.38
C SER A 157 -28.30 1.42 -41.22
N LEU A 158 -29.43 2.09 -40.95
CA LEU A 158 -30.42 1.56 -39.99
C LEU A 158 -31.16 0.34 -40.51
N ASP A 159 -31.05 0.05 -41.81
CA ASP A 159 -31.61 -1.15 -42.38
C ASP A 159 -30.72 -2.36 -42.09
N PRO A 160 -31.26 -3.43 -41.48
CA PRO A 160 -30.50 -4.63 -41.18
C PRO A 160 -30.04 -5.30 -42.47
N TYR A 161 -28.75 -5.63 -42.53
CA TYR A 161 -28.12 -6.31 -43.65
C TYR A 161 -28.68 -7.73 -43.84
N VAL A 162 -29.07 -8.38 -42.74
CA VAL A 162 -29.82 -9.65 -42.74
C VAL A 162 -31.02 -9.53 -41.82
N ARG A 163 -32.22 -9.78 -42.34
CA ARG A 163 -33.44 -10.02 -41.54
C ARG A 163 -33.64 -11.54 -41.41
N THR A 164 -33.51 -12.06 -40.20
CA THR A 164 -33.72 -13.49 -39.93
C THR A 164 -35.12 -13.72 -39.36
N ASP A 165 -35.80 -14.77 -39.82
CA ASP A 165 -37.14 -15.14 -39.32
C ASP A 165 -37.12 -15.69 -37.88
N ARG A 166 -35.92 -16.04 -37.38
CA ARG A 166 -35.67 -16.42 -35.98
C ARG A 166 -34.73 -15.42 -35.33
N THR A 167 -34.92 -15.14 -34.05
CA THR A 167 -33.98 -14.37 -33.24
C THR A 167 -32.60 -15.05 -33.28
N SER A 168 -31.64 -14.45 -33.97
CA SER A 168 -30.27 -14.97 -34.03
C SER A 168 -29.67 -14.99 -32.63
N VAL A 169 -28.90 -16.04 -32.31
CA VAL A 169 -28.11 -16.09 -31.08
C VAL A 169 -27.12 -14.93 -31.12
N SER A 170 -27.14 -14.08 -30.09
CA SER A 170 -26.10 -13.07 -29.90
C SER A 170 -24.76 -13.78 -29.77
N THR A 171 -23.88 -13.60 -30.74
CA THR A 171 -22.59 -14.32 -30.79
C THR A 171 -21.52 -13.66 -29.94
N ALA A 172 -21.61 -12.34 -29.76
CA ALA A 172 -20.72 -11.54 -28.93
C ALA A 172 -21.44 -10.27 -28.49
N MET A 173 -21.04 -9.69 -27.34
CA MET A 173 -21.53 -8.39 -26.89
C MET A 173 -20.38 -7.59 -26.30
N ALA A 174 -20.39 -6.27 -26.49
CA ALA A 174 -19.46 -5.35 -25.84
C ALA A 174 -20.21 -4.08 -25.41
N ILE A 175 -19.78 -3.49 -24.30
CA ILE A 175 -20.34 -2.25 -23.76
C ILE A 175 -19.27 -1.18 -23.85
N SER A 176 -19.64 0.01 -24.34
CA SER A 176 -18.73 1.15 -24.35
C SER A 176 -18.42 1.60 -22.91
N PRO A 177 -17.15 1.85 -22.55
CA PRO A 177 -16.80 2.29 -21.21
C PRO A 177 -17.36 3.66 -20.84
N TRP A 178 -17.60 4.53 -21.82
CA TRP A 178 -17.89 5.95 -21.60
C TRP A 178 -19.12 6.49 -22.34
N SER A 179 -19.83 5.65 -23.09
CA SER A 179 -21.05 6.03 -23.81
C SER A 179 -22.17 5.02 -23.60
N PRO A 180 -23.45 5.44 -23.70
CA PRO A 180 -24.61 4.57 -23.54
C PRO A 180 -24.80 3.68 -24.78
N LEU A 181 -23.77 2.92 -25.14
CA LEU A 181 -23.69 2.15 -26.38
C LEU A 181 -23.31 0.70 -26.11
N ILE A 182 -24.10 -0.22 -26.64
CA ILE A 182 -23.83 -1.66 -26.63
C ILE A 182 -23.70 -2.13 -28.07
N ALA A 183 -22.63 -2.86 -28.37
CA ALA A 183 -22.46 -3.58 -29.61
C ALA A 183 -22.89 -5.04 -29.42
N ILE A 184 -23.76 -5.54 -30.30
CA ILE A 184 -24.28 -6.91 -30.27
C ILE A 184 -23.98 -7.58 -31.61
N GLY A 185 -23.28 -8.70 -31.55
CA GLY A 185 -22.94 -9.53 -32.70
C GLY A 185 -24.14 -10.34 -33.16
N GLY A 186 -24.49 -10.20 -34.45
CA GLY A 186 -25.53 -10.96 -35.12
C GLY A 186 -25.04 -11.61 -36.40
N GLN A 187 -25.93 -12.25 -37.15
CA GLN A 187 -25.57 -12.89 -38.40
C GLN A 187 -25.16 -11.84 -39.44
N ARG A 188 -23.89 -11.88 -39.85
CA ARG A 188 -23.27 -10.98 -40.85
C ARG A 188 -23.38 -9.49 -40.53
N GLN A 189 -23.60 -9.13 -39.27
CA GLN A 189 -23.73 -7.74 -38.84
C GLN A 189 -23.46 -7.56 -37.34
N VAL A 190 -23.15 -6.34 -36.93
CA VAL A 190 -23.08 -5.90 -35.53
C VAL A 190 -24.11 -4.79 -35.33
N LEU A 191 -25.02 -4.97 -34.38
CA LEU A 191 -26.04 -4.00 -34.01
C LEU A 191 -25.48 -3.11 -32.90
N LEU A 192 -25.49 -1.80 -33.09
CA LEU A 192 -25.20 -0.83 -32.06
C LEU A 192 -26.53 -0.36 -31.45
N TYR A 193 -26.72 -0.60 -30.15
CA TYR A 193 -27.89 -0.17 -29.40
C TYR A 193 -27.53 0.96 -28.45
N ASN A 194 -28.36 2.01 -28.43
CA ASN A 194 -28.30 3.03 -27.40
C ASN A 194 -29.08 2.56 -26.16
N THR A 195 -28.43 2.51 -24.99
CA THR A 195 -29.03 2.01 -23.75
C THR A 195 -29.96 3.00 -23.07
N ASP A 196 -29.81 4.29 -23.34
CA ASP A 196 -30.65 5.34 -22.76
C ASP A 196 -31.98 5.42 -23.52
N SER A 197 -31.92 5.38 -24.85
CA SER A 197 -33.12 5.44 -25.71
C SER A 197 -33.71 4.08 -26.06
N LEU A 198 -33.01 2.98 -25.76
CA LEU A 198 -33.37 1.60 -26.13
C LEU A 198 -33.61 1.43 -27.65
N SER A 199 -32.94 2.23 -28.47
CA SER A 199 -33.07 2.23 -29.92
C SER A 199 -31.78 1.79 -30.61
N VAL A 200 -31.90 1.27 -31.83
CA VAL A 200 -30.73 0.97 -32.67
C VAL A 200 -30.06 2.30 -33.06
N ALA A 201 -28.80 2.47 -32.65
CA ALA A 201 -27.96 3.61 -32.97
C ALA A 201 -27.24 3.45 -34.32
N GLY A 202 -27.06 2.22 -34.80
CA GLY A 202 -26.46 1.93 -36.10
C GLY A 202 -26.24 0.43 -36.32
N ILE A 203 -25.98 0.02 -37.56
CA ILE A 203 -25.69 -1.38 -37.91
C ILE A 203 -24.42 -1.43 -38.75
N ILE A 204 -23.42 -2.19 -38.30
CA ILE A 204 -22.17 -2.39 -39.02
C ILE A 204 -22.24 -3.73 -39.77
N PRO A 205 -22.09 -3.76 -41.10
CA PRO A 205 -22.04 -5.02 -41.85
C PRO A 205 -20.77 -5.81 -41.53
N TYR A 206 -20.90 -7.13 -41.40
CA TYR A 206 -19.78 -8.05 -41.16
C TYR A 206 -19.89 -9.25 -42.12
N GLU A 207 -19.45 -9.07 -43.37
CA GLU A 207 -19.73 -10.05 -44.43
C GLU A 207 -19.08 -11.43 -44.21
N ALA A 208 -18.03 -11.48 -43.38
CA ALA A 208 -17.23 -12.67 -43.09
C ALA A 208 -17.96 -13.78 -42.30
N GLY A 209 -19.21 -13.57 -41.87
CA GLY A 209 -20.02 -14.59 -41.20
C GLY A 209 -20.58 -14.11 -39.88
N TYR A 210 -20.08 -14.64 -38.76
CA TYR A 210 -20.53 -14.25 -37.42
C TYR A 210 -19.39 -13.55 -36.67
N PRO A 211 -19.62 -12.36 -36.09
CA PRO A 211 -18.64 -11.75 -35.20
C PRO A 211 -18.63 -12.52 -33.88
N HIS A 212 -17.47 -13.08 -33.51
CA HIS A 212 -17.31 -13.88 -32.29
C HIS A 212 -16.65 -13.09 -31.15
N SER A 213 -16.08 -11.94 -31.47
CA SER A 213 -15.42 -11.06 -30.52
C SER A 213 -15.76 -9.61 -30.81
N LEU A 214 -16.12 -8.87 -29.77
CA LEU A 214 -16.37 -7.44 -29.80
C LEU A 214 -15.63 -6.81 -28.63
N LYS A 215 -14.95 -5.69 -28.87
CA LYS A 215 -14.27 -4.97 -27.79
C LYS A 215 -14.17 -3.48 -28.09
N PHE A 216 -14.60 -2.67 -27.13
CA PHE A 216 -14.32 -1.24 -27.16
C PHE A 216 -12.91 -0.94 -26.66
N SER A 217 -12.27 0.08 -27.24
CA SER A 217 -11.03 0.66 -26.70
C SER A 217 -11.27 1.26 -25.31
N GLY A 218 -10.19 1.43 -24.52
CA GLY A 218 -10.29 2.01 -23.18
C GLY A 218 -10.85 3.44 -23.15
N ASN A 219 -10.71 4.19 -24.25
CA ASN A 219 -11.32 5.51 -24.44
C ASN A 219 -12.71 5.46 -25.10
N GLY A 220 -13.21 4.28 -25.48
CA GLY A 220 -14.55 4.09 -26.08
C GLY A 220 -14.72 4.60 -27.51
N GLU A 221 -13.66 5.15 -28.14
CA GLU A 221 -13.71 5.70 -29.50
C GLU A 221 -13.70 4.64 -30.59
N LEU A 222 -13.11 3.47 -30.32
CA LEU A 222 -12.96 2.40 -31.30
C LEU A 222 -13.72 1.16 -30.84
N LEU A 223 -14.38 0.50 -31.78
CA LEU A 223 -14.94 -0.84 -31.64
C LEU A 223 -14.16 -1.79 -32.55
N VAL A 224 -13.53 -2.80 -31.95
CA VAL A 224 -12.87 -3.90 -32.67
C VAL A 224 -13.85 -5.05 -32.80
N ILE A 225 -13.98 -5.57 -34.01
CA ILE A 225 -14.87 -6.68 -34.39
C ILE A 225 -14.01 -7.80 -34.98
N GLY A 226 -14.16 -9.02 -34.48
CA GLY A 226 -13.47 -10.22 -34.97
C GLY A 226 -14.40 -11.43 -35.00
#